data_AF-R1GCE8-F1
#
_entry.id   AF-R1GCE8-F1
#
_cell.length_a   1.000
_cell.length_b   1.000
_cell.length_c   1.000
_cell.angle_alpha   90.00
_cell.angle_beta   90.00
_cell.angle_gamma   90.00
#
_symmetry.space_group_name_H-M   'P 1'
#
loop_
_entity.id
_entity.type
_entity.pdbx_description
1 polymer ?
#
loop_
_entity_poly.entity_id
_entity_poly.type
_entity_poly.pdbx_seq_one_letter_code
_entity_poly.pdbx_strand_id
1 'polypeptide(L)'
;MKFFSTIAMTVMVSSAAAAYTAADMPTCAATCAAKFAPQIGCAVDDAKCQCEKSEEFIKVGSDCVYSGCSAADVTKATDVFADVCKSVNGTSTA
;
A
#
# COMPACT_ATOMS: atom_id res chain seq x y z
N MET A 1 29.31 10.39 35.18
CA MET A 1 29.20 8.94 34.88
C MET A 1 27.75 8.62 34.57
N LYS A 2 27.49 7.96 33.42
CA LYS A 2 26.25 7.23 33.07
C LYS A 2 24.99 8.13 32.91
N PHE A 3 24.21 8.11 31.82
CA PHE A 3 23.74 7.00 31.00
C PHE A 3 23.54 7.42 29.54
N PHE A 4 23.89 6.48 28.68
CA PHE A 4 23.53 6.40 27.27
C PHE A 4 22.02 6.50 27.10
N SER A 5 21.53 7.34 26.19
CA SER A 5 20.29 7.06 25.47
C SER A 5 20.37 7.71 24.11
N THR A 6 20.79 6.87 23.17
CA THR A 6 20.59 6.99 21.73
C THR A 6 19.19 7.51 21.42
N ILE A 7 19.10 8.78 21.02
CA ILE A 7 17.90 9.28 20.36
C ILE A 7 17.96 8.66 18.97
N ALA A 8 17.23 7.57 18.80
CA ALA A 8 16.95 6.98 17.52
C ALA A 8 16.36 8.07 16.62
N MET A 9 17.09 8.45 15.57
CA MET A 9 16.52 9.18 14.46
C MET A 9 15.53 8.23 13.79
N THR A 10 14.27 8.29 14.19
CA THR A 10 13.15 7.79 13.39
C THR A 10 13.17 8.59 12.10
N VAL A 11 13.77 8.02 11.06
CA VAL A 11 13.65 8.53 9.70
C VAL A 11 12.16 8.60 9.39
N MET A 12 11.66 9.82 9.29
CA MET A 12 10.36 10.09 8.70
C MET A 12 10.45 9.57 7.27
N VAL A 13 9.83 8.42 7.00
CA VAL A 13 9.60 7.98 5.64
C VAL A 13 8.56 8.94 5.08
N SER A 14 9.02 10.07 4.55
CA SER A 14 8.25 10.85 3.61
C SER A 14 8.22 10.07 2.31
N SER A 15 7.45 8.98 2.31
CA SER A 15 6.96 8.37 1.09
C SER A 15 6.06 9.44 0.47
N ALA A 16 6.56 10.13 -0.55
CA ALA A 16 5.68 10.64 -1.59
C ALA A 16 5.06 9.38 -2.22
N ALA A 17 4.05 8.85 -1.53
CA ALA A 17 3.33 7.70 -1.99
C ALA A 17 2.77 8.10 -3.34
N ALA A 18 2.98 7.23 -4.33
CA ALA A 18 2.13 7.22 -5.50
C ALA A 18 0.72 7.03 -4.95
N ALA A 19 0.04 8.13 -4.65
CA ALA A 19 -1.40 8.14 -4.55
C ALA A 19 -1.82 7.45 -5.82
N TYR A 20 -2.38 6.24 -5.71
CA TYR A 20 -2.94 5.49 -6.82
C TYR A 20 -3.64 6.53 -7.66
N THR A 21 -3.07 6.91 -8.81
CA THR A 21 -3.67 8.01 -9.56
C THR A 21 -5.04 7.46 -9.89
N ALA A 22 -6.07 8.05 -9.27
CA ALA A 22 -7.39 7.43 -9.10
C ALA A 22 -8.09 7.14 -10.45
N ALA A 23 -7.42 7.50 -11.56
CA ALA A 23 -7.77 7.18 -12.93
C ALA A 23 -7.71 5.68 -13.26
N ASP A 24 -6.84 4.87 -12.63
CA ASP A 24 -6.66 3.46 -13.06
C ASP A 24 -7.17 2.40 -12.08
N MET A 25 -7.23 2.70 -10.77
CA MET A 25 -7.71 1.74 -9.79
C MET A 25 -9.25 1.66 -9.78
N PRO A 26 -9.85 0.47 -9.95
CA PRO A 26 -11.31 0.32 -9.85
C PRO A 26 -11.82 0.78 -8.48
N THR A 27 -12.97 1.46 -8.46
CA THR A 27 -13.57 1.99 -7.21
C THR A 27 -13.80 0.89 -6.16
N CYS A 28 -14.14 -0.33 -6.58
CA CYS A 28 -14.31 -1.46 -5.68
C CYS A 28 -13.00 -1.81 -4.96
N ALA A 29 -11.87 -1.84 -5.70
CA ALA A 29 -10.56 -2.16 -5.17
C ALA A 29 -10.02 -1.04 -4.27
N ALA A 30 -10.24 0.22 -4.64
CA ALA A 30 -9.90 1.37 -3.79
C ALA A 30 -10.69 1.36 -2.47
N THR A 31 -11.96 0.98 -2.51
CA THR A 31 -12.80 0.83 -1.31
C THR A 31 -12.30 -0.29 -0.40
N CYS A 32 -11.92 -1.43 -0.99
CA CYS A 32 -11.30 -2.52 -0.24
C CYS A 32 -9.96 -2.07 0.36
N ALA A 33 -9.07 -1.47 -0.43
CA ALA A 33 -7.78 -0.96 0.02
C ALA A 33 -7.92 -0.02 1.24
N ALA A 34 -8.83 0.95 1.17
CA ALA A 34 -9.10 1.89 2.27
C ALA A 34 -9.57 1.20 3.57
N LYS A 35 -10.26 0.08 3.45
CA LYS A 35 -10.72 -0.71 4.60
C LYS A 35 -9.58 -1.52 5.25
N PHE A 36 -8.64 -2.03 4.45
CA PHE A 36 -7.65 -2.99 4.91
C PHE A 36 -6.25 -2.43 5.15
N ALA A 37 -5.88 -1.32 4.50
CA ALA A 37 -4.62 -0.61 4.78
C ALA A 37 -4.41 -0.34 6.28
N PRO A 38 -5.40 0.18 7.04
CA PRO A 38 -5.22 0.38 8.48
C PRO A 38 -5.10 -0.93 9.28
N GLN A 39 -5.64 -2.06 8.79
CA GLN A 39 -5.55 -3.35 9.50
C GLN A 39 -4.13 -3.92 9.50
N ILE A 40 -3.35 -3.61 8.47
CA ILE A 40 -1.93 -3.98 8.38
C ILE A 40 -1.01 -2.88 8.94
N GLY A 41 -1.57 -1.82 9.53
CA GLY A 41 -0.83 -0.70 10.10
C GLY A 41 -0.27 0.29 9.07
N CYS A 42 -0.83 0.32 7.86
CA CYS A 42 -0.49 1.30 6.84
C CYS A 42 -1.55 2.40 6.74
N ALA A 43 -1.15 3.61 6.38
CA ALA A 43 -2.12 4.64 5.99
C ALA A 43 -2.75 4.27 4.64
N VAL A 44 -3.99 4.73 4.42
CA VAL A 44 -4.76 4.44 3.19
C VAL A 44 -4.07 4.98 1.93
N ASP A 45 -3.34 6.08 2.07
CA ASP A 45 -2.55 6.73 1.04
C ASP A 45 -1.08 6.28 1.01
N ASP A 46 -0.61 5.47 1.96
CA ASP A 46 0.77 4.98 2.01
C ASP A 46 0.96 3.72 1.16
N ALA A 47 0.98 3.91 -0.15
CA ALA A 47 1.22 2.85 -1.12
C ALA A 47 2.54 2.11 -0.88
N LYS A 48 3.58 2.79 -0.35
CA LYS A 48 4.86 2.14 -0.05
C LYS A 48 4.70 1.13 1.08
N CYS A 49 4.08 1.52 2.20
CA CYS A 49 3.80 0.59 3.30
C CYS A 49 2.92 -0.57 2.85
N GLN A 50 1.87 -0.29 2.07
CA GLN A 50 0.98 -1.32 1.53
C GLN A 50 1.74 -2.32 0.63
N CYS A 51 2.70 -1.85 -0.17
CA CYS A 51 3.55 -2.70 -1.01
C CYS A 51 4.58 -3.51 -0.22
N GLU A 52 5.20 -2.93 0.81
CA GLU A 52 6.11 -3.64 1.73
C GLU A 52 5.40 -4.76 2.48
N LYS A 53 4.10 -4.58 2.75
CA LYS A 53 3.22 -5.57 3.39
C LYS A 53 2.23 -6.21 2.42
N SER A 54 2.58 -6.28 1.14
CA SER A 54 1.68 -6.72 0.07
C SER A 54 1.06 -8.11 0.30
N GLU A 55 1.81 -9.07 0.83
CA GLU A 55 1.28 -10.39 1.17
C GLU A 55 0.17 -10.32 2.22
N GLU A 56 0.39 -9.54 3.29
CA GLU A 56 -0.59 -9.35 4.36
C GLU A 56 -1.79 -8.56 3.86
N PHE A 57 -1.54 -7.51 3.07
CA PHE A 57 -2.55 -6.67 2.44
C PHE A 57 -3.48 -7.46 1.52
N ILE A 58 -2.92 -8.28 0.63
CA ILE A 58 -3.67 -9.16 -0.27
C ILE A 58 -4.46 -10.18 0.54
N LYS A 59 -3.85 -10.77 1.58
CA LYS A 59 -4.51 -11.78 2.41
C LYS A 59 -5.75 -11.23 3.13
N VAL A 60 -5.68 -10.01 3.67
CA VAL A 60 -6.84 -9.41 4.36
C VAL A 60 -7.86 -8.80 3.40
N GLY A 61 -7.42 -8.36 2.21
CA GLY A 61 -8.26 -7.67 1.23
C GLY A 61 -8.86 -8.55 0.13
N SER A 62 -8.33 -9.76 -0.10
CA SER A 62 -8.72 -10.64 -1.21
C SER A 62 -10.22 -10.95 -1.19
N ASP A 63 -10.79 -11.29 -0.03
CA ASP A 63 -12.22 -11.60 0.09
C ASP A 63 -13.11 -10.42 -0.29
N CYS A 64 -12.69 -9.19 0.02
CA CYS A 64 -13.43 -7.98 -0.37
C CYS A 64 -13.38 -7.78 -1.88
N VAL A 65 -12.20 -7.98 -2.49
CA VAL A 65 -12.02 -7.82 -3.92
C VAL A 65 -12.79 -8.92 -4.68
N TYR A 66 -12.73 -10.18 -4.26
CA TYR A 66 -13.46 -11.26 -4.92
C TYR A 66 -14.99 -11.19 -4.76
N SER A 67 -15.49 -10.60 -3.65
CA SER A 67 -16.94 -10.45 -3.42
C SER A 67 -17.52 -9.15 -3.98
N GLY A 68 -16.72 -8.08 -4.06
CA GLY A 68 -17.16 -6.73 -4.42
C GLY A 68 -16.72 -6.22 -5.79
N CYS A 69 -15.78 -6.90 -6.45
CA CYS A 69 -15.27 -6.51 -7.77
C CYS A 69 -15.67 -7.53 -8.85
N SER A 70 -15.82 -7.05 -10.09
CA SER A 70 -15.91 -7.95 -11.24
C SER A 70 -14.56 -8.61 -11.51
N ALA A 71 -14.53 -9.78 -12.18
CA ALA A 71 -13.26 -10.42 -12.52
C ALA A 71 -12.30 -9.51 -13.31
N ALA A 72 -12.84 -8.64 -14.18
CA ALA A 72 -12.05 -7.66 -14.91
C ALA A 72 -11.44 -6.60 -13.98
N ASP A 73 -12.19 -6.14 -12.97
CA ASP A 73 -11.70 -5.19 -11.98
C ASP A 73 -10.66 -5.82 -11.05
N VAL A 74 -10.81 -7.11 -10.69
CA VAL A 74 -9.82 -7.86 -9.90
C VAL A 74 -8.48 -7.90 -10.65
N THR A 75 -8.51 -8.24 -11.94
CA THR A 75 -7.30 -8.26 -12.78
C THR A 75 -6.69 -6.86 -12.88
N LYS A 76 -7.49 -5.84 -13.22
CA LYS A 76 -7.00 -4.46 -13.33
C LYS A 76 -6.42 -3.94 -12.02
N ALA A 77 -7.06 -4.22 -10.88
CA ALA A 77 -6.58 -3.83 -9.57
C ALA A 77 -5.24 -4.50 -9.23
N THR A 78 -5.08 -5.77 -9.59
CA THR A 78 -3.83 -6.51 -9.38
C THR A 78 -2.69 -5.93 -10.23
N ASP A 79 -2.96 -5.63 -11.50
CA ASP A 79 -1.98 -5.04 -12.41
C ASP A 79 -1.56 -3.64 -11.93
N VAL A 80 -2.52 -2.79 -11.60
CA VAL A 80 -2.25 -1.44 -11.06
C VAL A 80 -1.49 -1.52 -9.74
N PHE A 81 -1.87 -2.43 -8.83
CA PHE A 81 -1.16 -2.61 -7.57
C PHE A 81 0.29 -3.06 -7.80
N ALA A 82 0.52 -4.02 -8.69
CA ALA A 82 1.85 -4.48 -9.05
C ALA A 82 2.71 -3.36 -9.66
N ASP A 83 2.16 -2.54 -10.56
CA ASP A 83 2.88 -1.44 -11.19
C ASP A 83 3.16 -0.30 -10.22
N VAL A 84 2.21 0.03 -9.35
CA VAL A 84 2.46 0.97 -8.24
C VAL A 84 3.56 0.45 -7.35
N CYS A 85 3.52 -0.82 -6.94
CA CYS A 85 4.56 -1.42 -6.13
C CYS A 85 5.93 -1.39 -6.82
N LYS A 86 6.02 -1.69 -8.12
CA LYS A 86 7.28 -1.51 -8.86
C LYS A 86 7.74 -0.05 -8.85
N SER A 87 6.83 0.92 -9.02
CA SER A 87 7.19 2.34 -9.06
C SER A 87 7.69 2.87 -7.71
N VAL A 88 7.02 2.52 -6.60
CA VAL A 88 7.41 3.00 -5.25
C VAL A 88 8.65 2.29 -4.71
N ASN A 89 8.86 1.02 -5.07
CA ASN A 89 10.09 0.29 -4.74
C ASN A 89 11.25 0.65 -5.67
N GLY A 90 10.96 1.05 -6.92
CA GLY A 90 11.94 1.56 -7.89
C GLY A 90 12.36 3.01 -7.61
N THR A 91 11.54 3.79 -6.91
CA THR A 91 11.86 5.15 -6.41
C THR A 91 12.69 5.08 -5.11
N SER A 92 13.58 4.10 -5.03
CA SER A 92 14.61 3.98 -4.01
C SER A 92 15.98 4.26 -4.60
N THR A 93 16.13 5.27 -5.48
CA THR A 93 17.44 5.89 -5.81
C THR A 93 17.22 7.23 -6.53
N ALA A 94 17.29 8.34 -5.77
CA ALA A 94 18.00 9.57 -6.15
C ALA A 94 18.00 10.52 -4.94
#